data_AF-A0A847LDC6-F1
#
_entry.id   AF-A0A847LDC6-F1
#
_cell.length_a   1.000
_cell.length_b   1.000
_cell.length_c   1.000
_cell.angle_alpha   90.00
_cell.angle_beta   90.00
_cell.angle_gamma   90.00
#
_symmetry.space_group_name_H-M   'P 1'
#
loop_
_entity.id
_entity.type
_entity.pdbx_description
1 polymer ?
#
loop_
_entity_poly.entity_id
_entity_poly.type
_entity_poly.pdbx_seq_one_letter_code
_entity_poly.pdbx_strand_id
1 'polypeptide(L)'
;MNRERNWVERIWRAPVFSPMGLIVRSLVLVAFFLVCEQLGWREYTTIICGTSPTGAPLDTTMTLIGCTYFVAWSMVVLVVPVLMLAALIMRVFLGRSASAEASLSGEQPIDL
;
A
#
# COMPACT_ATOMS: atom_id res chain seq x y z
N MET A 1 5.58 12.34 -27.35
CA MET A 1 6.00 11.35 -26.33
C MET A 1 6.52 12.01 -25.03
N ASN A 2 5.82 13.00 -24.47
CA ASN A 2 6.25 13.76 -23.26
C ASN A 2 5.12 13.93 -22.21
N ARG A 3 3.90 13.43 -22.46
CA ARG A 3 2.76 13.65 -21.56
C ARG A 3 2.73 12.66 -20.40
N GLU A 4 3.28 11.46 -20.58
CA GLU A 4 3.14 10.35 -19.63
C GLU A 4 4.12 10.42 -18.44
N ARG A 5 5.34 10.94 -18.65
CA ARG A 5 6.33 11.06 -17.55
C ARG A 5 5.84 11.96 -16.41
N ASN A 6 5.04 12.98 -16.74
CA ASN A 6 4.60 14.00 -15.79
C ASN A 6 3.58 13.46 -14.77
N TRP A 7 2.84 12.41 -15.13
CA TRP A 7 1.86 11.77 -14.25
C TRP A 7 2.52 10.91 -13.19
N VAL A 8 3.59 10.19 -13.56
CA VAL A 8 4.36 9.36 -12.63
C VAL A 8 5.00 10.23 -11.56
N GLU A 9 5.65 11.34 -11.93
CA GLU A 9 6.24 12.26 -10.95
C GLU A 9 5.20 12.88 -10.01
N ARG A 10 4.01 13.23 -10.52
CA ARG A 10 2.92 13.77 -9.70
C ARG A 10 2.41 12.75 -8.68
N ILE A 11 2.33 11.48 -9.07
CA ILE A 11 1.92 10.38 -8.18
C ILE A 11 2.99 10.10 -7.13
N TRP A 12 4.27 10.15 -7.51
CA TRP A 12 5.39 9.92 -6.60
C TRP A 12 5.60 11.09 -5.61
N ARG A 13 5.33 12.32 -6.03
CA ARG A 13 5.35 13.52 -5.17
C ARG A 13 4.04 13.78 -4.43
N ALA A 14 3.08 12.85 -4.48
CA ALA A 14 1.84 13.00 -3.74
C ALA A 14 2.15 13.14 -2.24
N PRO A 15 1.60 14.16 -1.55
CA PRO A 15 1.88 14.38 -0.14
C PRO A 15 1.56 13.12 0.67
N VAL A 16 2.30 12.91 1.77
CA VAL A 16 2.28 11.68 2.57
C VAL A 16 0.84 11.31 3.00
N PHE A 17 -0.01 12.32 3.22
CA PHE A 17 -1.42 12.20 3.57
C PHE A 17 -2.39 12.54 2.42
N SER A 18 -2.16 11.99 1.22
CA SER A 18 -3.13 12.02 0.12
C SER A 18 -3.81 10.65 -0.03
N PRO A 19 -5.14 10.57 -0.30
CA PRO A 19 -5.82 9.30 -0.55
C PRO A 19 -5.14 8.47 -1.66
N MET A 20 -4.69 9.13 -2.73
CA MET A 20 -3.96 8.46 -3.82
C MET A 20 -2.57 8.00 -3.39
N GLY A 21 -1.87 8.78 -2.56
CA GLY A 21 -0.55 8.40 -2.03
C GLY A 21 -0.61 7.15 -1.15
N LEU A 22 -1.69 6.96 -0.39
CA LEU A 22 -1.90 5.75 0.42
C LEU A 22 -2.17 4.51 -0.45
N ILE A 23 -2.99 4.64 -1.49
CA ILE A 23 -3.26 3.56 -2.45
C ILE A 23 -2.00 3.15 -3.22
N VAL A 24 -1.19 4.13 -3.63
CA VAL A 24 0.06 3.83 -4.36
C VAL A 24 1.04 3.06 -3.47
N ARG A 25 1.20 3.47 -2.21
CA ARG A 25 2.07 2.75 -1.25
C ARG A 25 1.56 1.34 -0.96
N SER A 26 0.25 1.15 -0.82
CA SER A 26 -0.32 -0.19 -0.63
C SER A 26 -0.08 -1.08 -1.86
N LEU A 27 -0.23 -0.54 -3.07
CA LEU A 27 0.12 -1.25 -4.31
C LEU A 27 1.61 -1.61 -4.38
N VAL A 28 2.51 -0.72 -3.96
CA VAL A 28 3.95 -1.01 -3.92
C VAL A 28 4.26 -2.16 -2.96
N LEU A 29 3.64 -2.19 -1.78
CA LEU A 29 3.80 -3.29 -0.82
C LEU A 29 3.31 -4.63 -1.38
N VAL A 30 2.13 -4.64 -2.01
CA VAL A 30 1.59 -5.84 -2.66
C VAL A 30 2.50 -6.30 -3.79
N ALA A 31 2.95 -5.39 -4.66
CA ALA A 31 3.85 -5.72 -5.76
C ALA A 31 5.18 -6.31 -5.25
N PHE A 32 5.77 -5.71 -4.22
CA PHE A 32 6.98 -6.23 -3.59
C PHE A 32 6.78 -7.65 -3.05
N PHE A 33 5.68 -7.89 -2.33
CA PHE A 33 5.35 -9.21 -1.82
C PHE A 33 5.13 -10.24 -2.94
N LEU A 34 4.45 -9.87 -4.03
CA LEU A 34 4.27 -10.76 -5.18
C LEU A 34 5.60 -11.16 -5.82
N VAL A 35 6.58 -10.25 -5.89
CA VAL A 35 7.94 -10.60 -6.35
C VAL A 35 8.57 -11.64 -5.43
N CYS A 36 8.48 -11.46 -4.11
CA CYS A 36 8.97 -12.43 -3.13
C CYS A 36 8.26 -13.80 -3.24
N GLU A 37 6.95 -13.81 -3.48
CA GLU A 37 6.14 -15.03 -3.68
C GLU A 37 6.60 -15.79 -4.93
N GLN A 38 6.80 -15.08 -6.05
CA GLN A 38 7.25 -15.69 -7.32
C GLN A 38 8.67 -16.24 -7.26
N LEU A 39 9.51 -15.69 -6.38
CA LEU A 39 10.85 -16.23 -6.11
C LEU A 39 10.82 -17.50 -5.23
N GLY A 40 9.65 -17.95 -4.79
CA GLY A 40 9.50 -19.16 -3.99
C GLY A 40 9.96 -19.00 -2.54
N TRP A 41 10.14 -17.77 -2.06
CA TRP A 41 10.72 -17.53 -0.74
C TRP A 41 9.86 -18.03 0.43
N ARG A 42 8.60 -18.40 0.17
CA ARG A 42 7.72 -19.09 1.13
C ARG A 42 8.32 -20.36 1.70
N GLU A 43 9.19 -21.04 0.94
CA GLU A 43 9.82 -22.29 1.37
C GLU A 43 10.78 -22.09 2.56
N TYR A 44 11.33 -20.88 2.73
CA TYR A 44 12.23 -20.53 3.83
C TYR A 44 11.51 -20.11 5.12
N THR A 45 10.17 -20.18 5.17
CA THR A 45 9.38 -19.76 6.34
C THR A 45 9.35 -20.78 7.47
N THR A 46 10.02 -21.92 7.32
CA THR A 46 10.19 -22.94 8.37
C THR A 46 10.83 -22.38 9.65
N ILE A 47 11.55 -21.27 9.52
CA ILE A 47 12.09 -20.49 10.64
C ILE A 47 11.04 -20.11 11.69
N ILE A 48 9.77 -19.97 11.31
CA ILE A 48 8.66 -19.65 12.23
C ILE A 48 8.47 -20.78 13.25
N CYS A 49 8.75 -22.02 12.85
CA CYS A 49 8.73 -23.20 13.69
C CYS A 49 10.08 -23.48 14.38
N GLY A 50 11.06 -22.58 14.24
CA GLY A 50 12.40 -22.72 14.83
C GLY A 50 13.30 -23.73 14.10
N THR A 51 12.96 -24.16 12.89
CA THR A 51 13.77 -25.11 12.11
C THR A 51 14.58 -24.41 11.02
N SER A 52 15.79 -24.93 10.75
CA SER A 52 16.66 -24.40 9.70
C SER A 52 16.09 -24.71 8.30
N PRO A 53 15.98 -23.73 7.39
CA PRO A 53 15.47 -23.96 6.04
C PRO A 53 16.29 -24.95 5.21
N THR A 54 17.60 -25.06 5.48
CA THR A 54 18.53 -25.94 4.74
C THR A 54 18.95 -27.16 5.54
N GLY A 55 18.45 -27.32 6.77
CA GLY A 55 18.90 -28.35 7.71
C GLY A 55 20.29 -28.08 8.33
N ALA A 56 21.01 -27.07 7.85
CA ALA A 56 22.26 -26.62 8.47
C ALA A 56 21.97 -25.60 9.59
N PRO A 57 22.42 -25.83 10.84
CA PRO A 57 22.05 -25.00 11.99
C PRO A 57 22.59 -23.55 11.98
N LEU A 58 23.42 -23.18 10.99
CA LEU A 58 24.07 -21.85 10.89
C LEU A 58 23.86 -21.16 9.53
N ASP A 59 22.85 -21.56 8.75
CA ASP A 59 22.55 -20.91 7.48
C ASP A 59 21.79 -19.59 7.69
N THR A 60 22.55 -18.55 8.04
CA THR A 60 22.05 -17.21 8.33
C THR A 60 21.43 -16.56 7.10
N THR A 61 21.93 -16.86 5.89
CA THR A 61 21.43 -16.28 4.65
C THR A 61 20.00 -16.74 4.36
N MET A 62 19.74 -18.05 4.41
CA MET A 62 18.40 -18.58 4.14
C MET A 62 17.41 -18.19 5.24
N THR A 63 17.89 -18.10 6.48
CA THR A 63 17.11 -17.58 7.61
C THR A 63 16.69 -16.13 7.38
N LEU A 64 17.60 -15.26 6.92
CA LEU A 64 17.30 -13.85 6.60
C LEU A 64 16.29 -13.70 5.47
N ILE A 65 16.36 -14.57 4.44
CA ILE A 65 15.39 -14.58 3.35
C ILE A 65 14.00 -14.94 3.89
N GLY A 66 13.89 -15.99 4.70
CA GLY A 66 12.63 -16.37 5.36
C GLY A 66 12.07 -15.25 6.25
N CYS A 67 12.91 -14.57 7.04
CA CYS A 67 12.51 -13.42 7.86
C CYS A 67 12.00 -12.27 7.00
N THR A 68 12.70 -11.95 5.92
CA THR A 68 12.32 -10.88 4.99
C THR A 68 10.97 -11.18 4.35
N TYR A 69 10.76 -12.43 3.94
CA TYR A 69 9.49 -12.89 3.40
C TYR A 69 8.35 -12.74 4.41
N PHE A 70 8.58 -13.15 5.66
CA PHE A 70 7.60 -13.01 6.74
C PHE A 70 7.23 -11.53 6.99
N VAL A 71 8.23 -10.64 7.01
CA VAL A 71 7.98 -9.20 7.13
C VAL A 71 7.17 -8.69 5.94
N ALA A 72 7.52 -9.06 4.70
CA ALA A 72 6.77 -8.67 3.51
C ALA A 72 5.31 -9.15 3.56
N TRP A 73 5.09 -10.40 3.96
CA TRP A 73 3.76 -10.97 4.15
C TRP A 73 2.96 -10.21 5.21
N SER A 74 3.56 -9.93 6.38
CA SER A 74 2.89 -9.19 7.46
C SER A 74 2.54 -7.76 7.05
N MET A 75 3.36 -7.09 6.25
CA MET A 75 3.07 -5.77 5.70
C MET A 75 1.84 -5.80 4.78
N VAL A 76 1.70 -6.85 3.96
CA VAL A 76 0.50 -7.01 3.12
C VAL A 76 -0.74 -7.34 3.96
N VAL A 77 -0.61 -8.20 4.96
CA VAL A 77 -1.75 -8.60 5.79
C VAL A 77 -2.22 -7.48 6.72
N LEU A 78 -1.30 -6.67 7.26
CA LEU A 78 -1.62 -5.65 8.26
C LEU A 78 -1.63 -4.24 7.68
N VAL A 79 -0.58 -3.83 6.96
CA VAL A 79 -0.40 -2.44 6.55
C VAL A 79 -1.27 -2.08 5.36
N VAL A 80 -1.37 -2.95 4.34
CA VAL A 80 -2.21 -2.68 3.15
C VAL A 80 -3.68 -2.40 3.50
N PRO A 81 -4.40 -3.22 4.30
CA PRO A 81 -5.79 -2.91 4.64
C PRO A 81 -5.93 -1.64 5.48
N VAL A 82 -4.97 -1.35 6.37
CA VAL A 82 -4.94 -0.10 7.15
C VAL A 82 -4.80 1.11 6.23
N LEU A 83 -3.88 1.06 5.26
CA LEU A 83 -3.70 2.13 4.27
C LEU A 83 -4.94 2.32 3.39
N MET A 84 -5.56 1.21 2.95
CA MET A 84 -6.80 1.25 2.17
C MET A 84 -7.95 1.87 2.97
N LEU A 85 -8.09 1.51 4.25
CA LEU A 85 -9.11 2.07 5.13
C LEU A 85 -8.88 3.57 5.36
N ALA A 86 -7.63 3.98 5.60
CA ALA A 86 -7.29 5.39 5.75
C ALA A 86 -7.59 6.20 4.48
N ALA A 87 -7.30 5.65 3.29
CA ALA A 87 -7.63 6.28 2.02
C ALA A 87 -9.15 6.42 1.83
N LEU A 88 -9.92 5.38 2.20
CA LEU A 88 -11.37 5.38 2.13
C LEU A 88 -11.98 6.45 3.04
N ILE A 89 -11.54 6.50 4.30
CA ILE A 89 -12.02 7.49 5.28
C ILE A 89 -11.75 8.91 4.78
N MET A 90 -10.52 9.21 4.33
CA MET A 90 -10.20 10.54 3.81
C MET A 90 -11.07 10.92 2.61
N ARG A 91 -11.31 9.98 1.69
CA ARG A 91 -12.12 10.25 0.49
C ARG A 91 -13.57 10.55 0.85
N VAL A 92 -14.13 9.82 1.83
CA VAL A 92 -15.50 10.06 2.31
C VAL A 92 -15.59 11.42 3.01
N PHE A 93 -14.65 11.75 3.89
CA PHE A 93 -14.68 13.02 4.63
C PHE A 93 -14.51 14.22 3.71
N LEU A 94 -13.55 14.17 2.78
CA LEU A 94 -13.32 15.26 1.83
C LEU A 94 -14.52 15.45 0.89
N GLY A 95 -15.16 14.37 0.46
CA GLY A 95 -16.38 14.44 -0.34
C GLY A 95 -17.55 15.10 0.39
N ARG A 96 -17.70 14.84 1.70
CA ARG A 96 -18.76 15.45 2.52
C ARG A 96 -18.57 16.95 2.70
N SER A 97 -17.34 17.42 2.91
CA SER A 97 -17.03 18.85 3.03
C SER A 97 -17.39 19.62 1.76
N ALA A 98 -17.05 19.07 0.59
CA ALA A 98 -17.38 19.69 -0.70
C ALA A 98 -18.91 19.80 -0.94
N SER A 99 -19.67 18.76 -0.55
CA SER A 99 -21.14 18.81 -0.65
C SER A 99 -21.78 19.80 0.33
N ALA A 100 -21.18 20.01 1.51
CA ALA A 100 -21.64 20.99 2.49
C ALA A 100 -21.41 22.43 2.01
N GLU A 101 -20.26 22.73 1.39
CA GLU A 101 -20.00 24.03 0.78
C GLU A 101 -20.95 24.33 -0.38
N ALA A 102 -21.25 23.32 -1.22
CA ALA A 102 -22.19 23.46 -2.33
C ALA A 102 -23.63 23.77 -1.88
N SER A 103 -24.05 23.26 -0.71
CA SER A 103 -25.39 23.51 -0.17
C SER A 103 -25.50 24.86 0.55
N LEU A 104 -24.37 25.43 1.02
CA LEU A 104 -24.31 26.78 1.59
C LEU A 104 -24.20 27.87 0.51
N SER A 105 -23.64 27.54 -0.66
CA SER A 105 -23.46 28.49 -1.77
C SER A 105 -24.77 28.90 -2.46
N GLY A 106 -25.91 28.29 -2.13
CA GLY A 106 -27.23 28.87 -2.37
C GLY A 106 -27.49 29.37 -3.79
N GLU A 107 -27.03 28.67 -4.83
CA GLU A 107 -27.40 28.99 -6.21
C GLU A 107 -28.84 28.51 -6.44
N GLN A 108 -29.79 29.29 -5.89
CA GLN A 108 -31.18 29.26 -6.32
C GLN A 108 -31.21 29.74 -7.77
N PRO A 109 -31.68 28.95 -8.74
CA PRO A 109 -31.90 29.47 -10.08
C PRO A 109 -32.91 30.60 -9.95
N ILE A 110 -32.50 31.81 -10.34
CA ILE A 110 -33.42 32.93 -10.49
C ILE A 110 -34.26 32.60 -11.72
N ASP A 111 -35.43 32.00 -11.48
CA ASP A 111 -36.50 31.93 -12.47
C ASP A 111 -37.03 33.36 -12.67
N LEU A 112 -36.54 34.00 -13.74
CA LEU A 112 -37.02 35.26 -14.28
C LEU A 112 -37.99 34.99 -15.44
#